data_AF-A0A8T7EBQ1-F1
#
_entry.id   AF-A0A8T7EBQ1-F1
#
_cell.length_a   1.000
_cell.length_b   1.000
_cell.length_c   1.000
_cell.angle_alpha   90.00
_cell.angle_beta   90.00
_cell.angle_gamma   90.00
#
_symmetry.space_group_name_H-M   'P 1'
#
loop_
_entity.id
_entity.type
_entity.pdbx_description
1 polymer ?
#
loop_
_entity_poly.entity_id
_entity_poly.type
_entity_poly.pdbx_seq_one_letter_code
_entity_poly.pdbx_strand_id
1 'polypeptide(L)' 'MEQRPYPRHNFILSLWVEGGARPNAPPVWRYSLEEPHSSQRRGFKDLAELVRFLEEWTAVPPEEVPMDE' A
#
# COMPACT_ATOMS: atom_id res chain seq x y z
N MET A 1 -23.32 3.92 25.80
CA MET A 1 -23.14 3.41 24.43
C MET A 1 -21.79 3.94 23.97
N GLU A 2 -20.71 3.19 24.21
CA GLU A 2 -19.40 3.50 23.62
C GLU A 2 -19.48 3.23 22.13
N GLN A 3 -19.41 4.29 21.31
CA GLN A 3 -19.16 4.15 19.89
C GLN A 3 -17.72 3.65 19.76
N ARG A 4 -17.53 2.34 19.53
CA ARG A 4 -16.22 1.85 19.10
C ARG A 4 -15.86 2.61 17.82
N PRO A 5 -14.72 3.32 17.76
CA PRO A 5 -14.31 3.98 16.52
C PRO A 5 -14.23 2.92 15.44
N TYR A 6 -14.73 3.24 14.24
CA TYR A 6 -14.65 2.33 13.11
C TYR A 6 -13.19 1.90 12.89
N PRO A 7 -12.94 0.61 12.65
CA PRO A 7 -11.58 0.12 12.40
C PRO A 7 -10.94 0.92 11.26
N ARG A 8 -9.80 1.56 11.52
CA ARG A 8 -9.14 2.46 10.57
C ARG A 8 -7.78 1.88 10.19
N HIS A 9 -7.66 1.48 8.93
CA HIS A 9 -6.38 1.10 8.34
C HIS A 9 -5.80 2.24 7.51
N ASN A 10 -4.49 2.42 7.61
CA ASN A 10 -3.77 3.45 6.87
C ASN A 10 -2.61 2.81 6.11
N PHE A 11 -2.40 3.27 4.88
CA PHE A 11 -1.21 2.95 4.10
C PHE A 11 -0.48 4.23 3.73
N ILE A 12 0.85 4.15 3.65
CA ILE A 12 1.69 5.17 3.02
C ILE A 12 1.99 4.72 1.60
N LEU A 13 1.49 5.48 0.61
CA LEU A 13 1.80 5.25 -0.80
C LEU A 13 3.04 6.05 -1.21
N SER A 14 4.04 5.35 -1.71
CA SER A 14 5.23 5.94 -2.32
C SER A 14 5.23 5.73 -3.84
N LEU A 15 5.49 6.79 -4.60
CA LEU A 15 5.69 6.75 -6.04
C LEU A 15 7.02 7.40 -6.40
N TRP A 16 7.81 6.75 -7.24
CA TRP A 16 9.05 7.31 -7.75
C TRP A 16 9.34 6.83 -9.16
N VAL A 17 10.08 7.63 -9.92
CA VAL A 17 10.58 7.23 -11.23
C VAL A 17 11.93 6.57 -11.03
N GLU A 18 12.05 5.31 -11.45
CA GLU A 18 13.34 4.67 -11.62
C GLU A 18 13.92 5.17 -12.94
N GLY A 19 15.04 5.91 -12.85
CA GLY A 19 15.70 6.48 -14.01
C GLY A 19 16.03 5.40 -15.03
N GLY A 20 15.61 5.60 -16.28
CA GLY A 20 15.87 4.65 -17.34
C GLY A 20 17.37 4.39 -17.47
N ALA A 21 17.79 3.13 -17.43
CA ALA A 21 19.20 2.72 -17.46
C ALA A 21 19.96 3.19 -18.73
N ARG A 22 19.28 3.86 -19.67
CA ARG A 22 19.80 4.31 -20.96
C ARG A 22 19.25 5.70 -21.30
N PRO A 23 20.03 6.51 -22.05
CA PRO A 23 19.49 7.69 -22.69
C PRO A 23 18.30 7.29 -23.58
N ASN A 24 17.18 8.00 -23.46
CA ASN A 24 15.88 7.77 -24.13
C ASN A 24 15.04 6.58 -23.67
N ALA A 25 15.40 5.89 -22.57
CA ALA A 25 14.48 4.92 -21.99
C ALA A 25 13.24 5.64 -21.39
N PRO A 26 12.02 5.10 -21.58
CA PRO A 26 10.83 5.67 -20.98
C PRO A 26 10.93 5.64 -19.44
N PRO A 27 10.37 6.64 -18.74
CA PRO A 27 10.37 6.65 -17.28
C PRO A 27 9.60 5.43 -16.74
N VAL A 28 10.22 4.67 -15.85
CA VAL A 28 9.56 3.54 -15.19
C VAL A 28 9.07 4.01 -13.84
N TRP A 29 7.75 4.12 -13.68
CA TRP A 29 7.14 4.41 -12.39
C TRP A 29 7.15 3.18 -11.50
N ARG A 30 7.55 3.37 -10.25
CA ARG A 30 7.50 2.37 -9.19
C ARG A 30 6.50 2.79 -8.13
N TYR A 31 5.91 1.77 -7.50
CA TYR A 31 4.86 1.93 -6.50
C TYR A 31 5.19 1.04 -5.31
N SER A 32 5.02 1.55 -4.10
CA SER A 32 4.97 0.72 -2.91
C SER A 32 3.96 1.23 -1.91
N LEU A 33 3.31 0.30 -1.21
CA LEU A 33 2.54 0.59 -0.01
C LEU A 33 3.33 0.15 1.21
N GLU A 34 3.30 0.99 2.24
CA GLU A 34 3.83 0.68 3.55
C GLU A 34 2.71 0.74 4.60
N GLU A 35 2.64 -0.28 5.43
CA GLU A 35 1.78 -0.34 6.60
C GLU A 35 2.52 0.28 7.80
N PRO A 36 2.09 1.43 8.34
CA PRO A 36 2.80 2.13 9.41
C PRO A 36 2.96 1.29 10.67
N HIS A 37 1.99 0.43 10.96
CA HIS A 37 1.92 -0.33 12.21
C HIS A 37 2.84 -1.55 12.20
N SER A 38 3.02 -2.19 11.05
CA SER A 38 3.87 -3.38 10.90
C SER A 38 5.22 -3.08 10.26
N SER A 39 5.42 -1.86 9.74
CA SER A 39 6.52 -1.51 8.84
C SER A 39 6.63 -2.45 7.63
N GLN A 40 5.57 -3.19 7.31
CA GLN A 40 5.55 -4.06 6.14
C GLN A 40 5.47 -3.19 4.90
N ARG A 41 6.44 -3.37 4.00
CA ARG A 41 6.46 -2.71 2.70
C ARG A 41 6.20 -3.71 1.59
N ARG A 42 5.25 -3.38 0.72
CA ARG A 42 4.91 -4.14 -0.48
C ARG A 42 5.15 -3.29 -1.71
N GLY A 43 6.01 -3.77 -2.61
CA GLY A 43 6.23 -3.17 -3.93
C GLY A 43 5.29 -3.74 -4.98
N PHE A 44 4.95 -2.94 -5.98
CA PHE A 44 4.10 -3.33 -7.11
C PHE A 44 4.82 -3.05 -8.43
N LYS A 45 4.64 -3.95 -9.40
CA LYS A 45 5.27 -3.89 -10.72
C LYS A 45 4.65 -2.80 -11.59
N ASP A 46 3.35 -2.59 -11.45
CA ASP A 46 2.57 -1.60 -12.18
C ASP A 46 1.37 -1.12 -11.35
N LEU A 47 0.63 -0.15 -11.90
CA LEU A 47 -0.55 0.42 -11.26
C LEU A 47 -1.71 -0.59 -11.14
N ALA A 48 -1.85 -1.52 -12.09
CA ALA A 48 -2.94 -2.49 -12.06
C ALA A 48 -2.77 -3.48 -10.91
N GLU A 49 -1.53 -3.90 -10.62
CA GLU A 49 -1.22 -4.75 -9.48
C GLU A 49 -1.51 -4.06 -8.14
N LEU A 50 -1.20 -2.75 -8.02
CA LEU A 50 -1.54 -1.93 -6.85
C LEU A 50 -3.06 -1.85 -6.65
N VAL A 51 -3.81 -1.54 -7.71
CA VAL A 51 -5.27 -1.44 -7.65
C VAL A 51 -5.91 -2.77 -7.27
N ARG A 52 -5.49 -3.87 -7.92
CA ARG A 52 -5.99 -5.21 -7.60
C ARG A 52 -5.75 -5.57 -6.13
N PHE A 53 -4.58 -5.24 -5.59
CA PHE A 53 -4.31 -5.45 -4.16
C PHE A 53 -5.27 -4.67 -3.27
N LEU A 54 -5.53 -3.40 -3.58
CA LEU A 54 -6.47 -2.58 -2.80
C LEU A 54 -7.91 -3.10 -2.90
N GLU A 55 -8.33 -3.57 -4.08
CA GLU A 55 -9.65 -4.21 -4.27
C GLU A 55 -9.77 -5.49 -3.44
N GLU A 56 -8.78 -6.38 -3.50
CA GLU A 56 -8.74 -7.61 -2.69
C GLU A 56 -8.75 -7.30 -1.18
N TRP A 57 -7.93 -6.34 -0.76
CA TRP A 57 -7.82 -5.93 0.64
C TRP A 57 -9.11 -5.30 1.17
N THR A 58 -9.79 -4.48 0.37
CA THR A 58 -11.06 -3.86 0.79
C THR A 58 -12.25 -4.82 0.72
N ALA A 59 -12.19 -5.85 -0.12
CA ALA A 59 -13.20 -6.91 -0.16
C ALA A 59 -13.15 -7.82 1.08
N VAL A 60 -11.95 -8.08 1.60
CA VAL A 60 -11.73 -8.86 2.84
C VAL A 60 -10.67 -8.15 3.68
N PRO A 61 -11.05 -7.17 4.51
CA PRO A 61 -10.09 -6.51 5.39
C PRO A 61 -9.55 -7.55 6.39
N PRO A 62 -8.24 -7.53 6.68
CA PRO A 62 -7.69 -8.36 7.75
C PRO A 62 -8.37 -8.00 9.08
N GLU A 63 -8.59 -9.00 9.94
CA GLU A 63 -9.02 -8.75 11.32
C GLU A 63 -8.00 -7.83 11.99
N GLU A 64 -8.46 -6.73 12.59
CA GLU A 64 -7.60 -5.88 13.41
C GLU A 64 -7.03 -6.74 14.54
N VAL A 65 -5.72 -6.96 14.52
CA VAL A 65 -5.02 -7.50 15.69
C VAL A 65 -5.12 -6.41 16.76
N PRO A 66 -5.72 -6.68 17.93
CA PRO A 66 -5.89 -5.67 18.96
C PRO A 66 -4.54 -5.04 19.26
N MET A 67 -4.49 -3.72 19.19
CA MET A 67 -3.37 -2.92 19.64
C MET A 67 -3.30 -3.05 21.16
N ASP A 68 -2.38 -3.89 21.67
CA ASP A 68 -1.97 -3.78 23.07
C ASP A 68 -1.23 -2.44 23.22
N GLU A 69 -1.89 -1.49 23.92
CA GLU A 69 -1.32 -0.21 24.37
C GLU A 69 -0.22 -0.39 25.43
#